data_AF-A0A286CB44-F1
#
_entry.id   AF-A0A286CB44-F1
#
_cell.length_a   1.000
_cell.length_b   1.000
_cell.length_c   1.000
_cell.angle_alpha   90.00
_cell.angle_beta   90.00
_cell.angle_gamma   90.00
#
_symmetry.space_group_name_H-M   'P 1'
#
loop_
_entity.id
_entity.type
_entity.pdbx_description
1 polymer ?
#
loop_
_entity_poly.entity_id
_entity_poly.type
_entity_poly.pdbx_seq_one_letter_code
_entity_poly.pdbx_strand_id
1 'polypeptide(L)'
;MRVAAAVMGLVVPVVAGCSSSPASPKQELIRSADASCREINERFTGDLAYGAGIDESDVPKMGERVVLLKGLRAKVRKMPKPESGRKALDAWSDKLGTYITGLEDLKGQIQNYRLGTDLVLIMQSAVNKDAAEAVGPAAKRFGFTDCAATKKWEYLAS
;
A
#
# COMPACT_ATOMS: atom_id res chain seq x y z
N MET A 1 42.12 65.91 -0.51
CA MET A 1 41.50 65.43 0.75
C MET A 1 40.27 64.64 0.35
N ARG A 2 40.39 63.30 0.34
CA ARG A 2 39.80 62.34 1.31
C ARG A 2 38.26 62.27 1.21
N VAL A 3 37.71 61.20 0.60
CA VAL A 3 37.10 59.99 1.26
C VAL A 3 35.58 60.24 1.43
N ALA A 4 34.60 59.35 1.18
CA ALA A 4 34.52 57.92 0.90
C ALA A 4 33.21 57.63 0.15
N ALA A 5 33.23 56.55 -0.64
CA ALA A 5 32.04 55.79 -1.00
C ALA A 5 31.43 55.12 0.24
N ALA A 6 30.11 55.11 0.37
CA ALA A 6 29.40 54.27 1.33
C ALA A 6 28.27 53.53 0.61
N VAL A 7 28.62 52.38 0.07
CA VAL A 7 27.70 51.31 -0.32
C VAL A 7 27.19 50.70 0.99
N MET A 8 26.01 51.11 1.46
CA MET A 8 25.32 50.37 2.51
C MET A 8 24.70 49.12 1.90
N GLY A 9 25.45 48.02 2.01
CA GLY A 9 25.00 46.68 1.68
C GLY A 9 23.82 46.28 2.56
N LEU A 10 22.70 46.03 1.91
CA LEU A 10 21.61 45.25 2.47
C LEU A 10 22.06 43.78 2.42
N VAL A 11 22.70 43.30 3.48
CA VAL A 11 22.92 41.86 3.68
C VAL A 11 21.58 41.27 4.07
N VAL A 12 20.81 40.84 3.07
CA VAL A 12 19.70 39.93 3.31
C VAL A 12 20.32 38.58 3.66
N PRO A 13 20.11 38.02 4.86
CA PRO A 13 20.42 36.62 5.09
C PRO A 13 19.52 35.81 4.16
N VAL A 14 20.09 35.33 3.06
CA VAL A 14 19.50 34.26 2.27
C VAL A 14 19.46 33.07 3.21
N VAL A 15 18.31 32.90 3.86
CA VAL A 15 17.95 31.65 4.52
C VAL A 15 18.20 30.58 3.47
N ALA A 16 19.16 29.69 3.75
CA ALA A 16 19.49 28.56 2.91
C ALA A 16 18.18 27.86 2.56
N GLY A 17 17.70 28.13 1.35
CA GLY A 17 16.56 27.43 0.80
C GLY A 17 16.96 25.98 0.76
N CYS A 18 16.30 25.15 1.58
CA CYS A 18 16.17 23.75 1.26
C CYS A 18 15.59 23.72 -0.16
N SER A 19 16.46 23.54 -1.14
CA SER A 19 16.10 23.44 -2.55
C SER A 19 15.39 22.12 -2.75
N SER A 20 14.14 22.05 -2.26
CA SER A 20 13.21 21.00 -2.61
C SER A 20 12.79 21.25 -4.04
N SER A 21 13.61 20.77 -4.98
CA SER A 21 13.12 20.52 -6.32
C SER A 21 11.82 19.73 -6.20
N PRO A 22 10.74 20.09 -6.91
CA PRO A 22 9.48 19.36 -6.85
C PRO A 22 9.78 17.87 -7.08
N ALA A 23 9.31 17.02 -6.15
CA ALA A 23 9.54 15.59 -6.27
C ALA A 23 9.01 15.12 -7.64
N SER A 24 9.82 14.33 -8.36
CA SER A 24 9.38 13.79 -9.65
C SER A 24 8.03 13.06 -9.50
N PRO A 25 7.18 13.02 -10.54
CA PRO A 25 5.89 12.33 -10.47
C PRO A 25 5.97 10.90 -9.92
N LYS A 26 7.07 10.19 -10.23
CA LYS A 26 7.35 8.86 -9.67
C LYS A 26 7.56 8.88 -8.16
N GLN A 27 8.36 9.81 -7.65
CA GLN A 27 8.62 9.91 -6.20
C GLN A 27 7.37 10.32 -5.42
N GLU A 28 6.55 11.21 -5.98
CA GLU A 28 5.28 11.58 -5.36
C GLU A 28 4.30 10.40 -5.33
N LEU A 29 4.24 9.62 -6.41
CA LEU A 29 3.45 8.38 -6.46
C LEU A 29 3.94 7.37 -5.41
N ILE A 30 5.26 7.16 -5.30
CA ILE A 30 5.85 6.28 -4.28
C ILE A 30 5.46 6.74 -2.88
N ARG A 31 5.70 8.01 -2.54
CA ARG A 31 5.40 8.57 -1.22
C ARG A 31 3.92 8.43 -0.87
N SER A 32 3.04 8.77 -1.81
CA SER A 32 1.60 8.77 -1.59
C SER A 32 1.01 7.36 -1.47
N ALA A 33 1.53 6.40 -2.23
CA ALA A 33 1.14 5.00 -2.13
C ALA A 33 1.66 4.38 -0.83
N ASP A 34 2.93 4.60 -0.49
CA ASP A 34 3.54 4.06 0.73
C ASP A 34 2.89 4.61 2.00
N ALA A 35 2.51 5.89 2.02
CA ALA A 35 1.73 6.46 3.13
C ALA A 35 0.40 5.71 3.33
N SER A 36 -0.35 5.45 2.25
CA SER A 36 -1.59 4.67 2.35
C SER A 36 -1.34 3.21 2.72
N CYS A 37 -0.27 2.60 2.22
CA CYS A 37 0.10 1.24 2.62
C CYS A 37 0.53 1.16 4.09
N ARG A 38 1.13 2.21 4.66
CA ARG A 38 1.46 2.29 6.08
C ARG A 38 0.21 2.30 6.95
N GLU A 39 -0.76 3.15 6.62
CA GLU A 39 -2.06 3.17 7.32
C GLU A 39 -2.77 1.81 7.21
N ILE A 40 -2.77 1.21 6.01
CA ILE A 40 -3.34 -0.12 5.77
C ILE A 40 -2.63 -1.17 6.63
N ASN A 41 -1.29 -1.14 6.66
CA ASN A 41 -0.47 -2.05 7.43
C ASN A 41 -0.78 -1.95 8.93
N GLU A 42 -0.90 -0.73 9.47
CA GLU A 42 -1.25 -0.49 10.87
C GLU A 42 -2.62 -1.09 11.20
N ARG A 43 -3.63 -0.85 10.35
CA ARG A 43 -4.97 -1.42 10.53
C ARG A 43 -4.98 -2.95 10.43
N PHE A 44 -4.25 -3.52 9.47
CA PHE A 44 -4.22 -4.97 9.25
C PHE A 44 -3.52 -5.73 10.39
N THR A 45 -2.62 -5.05 11.13
CA THR A 45 -2.02 -5.59 12.37
C THR A 45 -2.73 -5.15 13.64
N GLY A 46 -3.74 -4.29 13.52
CA GLY A 46 -4.48 -3.69 14.63
C GLY A 46 -5.95 -4.10 14.60
N ASP A 47 -6.83 -3.13 14.37
CA ASP A 47 -8.29 -3.30 14.41
C ASP A 47 -8.84 -4.29 13.37
N LEU A 48 -8.15 -4.45 12.24
CA LEU A 48 -8.52 -5.38 11.17
C LEU A 48 -7.71 -6.67 11.21
N ALA A 49 -6.96 -6.96 12.27
CA ALA A 49 -6.22 -8.21 12.42
C ALA A 49 -7.15 -9.43 12.45
N TYR A 50 -6.73 -10.49 11.76
CA TYR A 50 -7.40 -11.79 11.82
C TYR A 50 -6.97 -12.55 13.08
N GLY A 51 -7.83 -13.46 13.54
CA GLY A 51 -7.54 -14.34 14.67
C GLY A 51 -6.55 -15.46 14.32
N ALA A 52 -6.46 -16.46 15.19
CA ALA A 52 -5.65 -17.67 14.94
C ALA A 52 -6.21 -18.54 13.80
N GLY A 53 -7.47 -18.33 13.43
CA GLY A 53 -8.15 -18.93 12.30
C GLY A 53 -9.08 -17.91 11.66
N ILE A 54 -9.59 -18.26 10.49
CA ILE A 54 -10.57 -17.46 9.77
C ILE A 54 -11.95 -18.04 10.01
N ASP A 55 -12.87 -17.22 10.49
CA ASP A 55 -14.27 -17.60 10.72
C ASP A 55 -15.24 -16.46 10.35
N GLU A 56 -16.52 -16.65 10.64
CA GLU A 56 -17.58 -15.67 10.35
C GLU A 56 -17.33 -14.30 11.01
N SER A 57 -16.65 -14.25 12.15
CA SER A 57 -16.35 -12.99 12.84
C SER A 57 -15.35 -12.11 12.08
N ASP A 58 -14.60 -12.68 11.14
CA ASP A 58 -13.64 -11.97 10.30
C ASP A 58 -14.25 -11.41 9.01
N VAL A 59 -15.49 -11.78 8.67
CA VAL A 59 -16.21 -11.29 7.47
C VAL A 59 -16.30 -9.77 7.41
N PRO A 60 -16.66 -9.04 8.50
CA PRO A 60 -16.64 -7.58 8.49
C PRO A 60 -15.24 -7.02 8.24
N LYS A 61 -14.22 -7.60 8.89
CA LYS A 61 -12.82 -7.19 8.71
C LYS A 61 -12.36 -7.39 7.28
N MET A 62 -12.67 -8.52 6.66
CA MET A 62 -12.41 -8.77 5.23
C MET A 62 -13.04 -7.71 4.34
N GLY A 63 -14.30 -7.34 4.63
CA GLY A 63 -14.99 -6.26 3.93
C GLY A 63 -14.23 -4.93 4.01
N GLU A 64 -13.79 -4.54 5.20
CA GLU A 64 -13.02 -3.32 5.39
C GLU A 64 -11.64 -3.36 4.73
N ARG A 65 -10.93 -4.49 4.86
CA ARG A 65 -9.63 -4.70 4.18
C ARG A 65 -9.79 -4.53 2.66
N VAL A 66 -10.83 -5.11 2.06
CA VAL A 66 -11.14 -4.95 0.62
C VAL A 66 -11.38 -3.50 0.24
N VAL A 67 -12.16 -2.76 1.04
CA VAL A 67 -12.44 -1.33 0.78
C VAL A 67 -11.14 -0.52 0.78
N LEU A 68 -10.28 -0.73 1.76
CA LEU A 68 -8.99 -0.04 1.86
C LEU A 68 -8.07 -0.32 0.66
N LEU A 69 -7.94 -1.60 0.27
CA LEU A 69 -7.09 -2.01 -0.85
C LEU A 69 -7.65 -1.52 -2.20
N LYS A 70 -8.98 -1.51 -2.38
CA LYS A 70 -9.63 -0.89 -3.55
C LYS A 70 -9.38 0.62 -3.57
N GLY A 71 -9.46 1.28 -2.42
CA GLY A 71 -9.14 2.70 -2.25
C GLY A 71 -7.70 3.01 -2.65
N LEU A 72 -6.73 2.24 -2.16
CA LEU A 72 -5.32 2.33 -2.54
C LEU A 72 -5.13 2.16 -4.06
N ARG A 73 -5.70 1.10 -4.64
CA ARG A 73 -5.59 0.84 -6.09
C ARG A 73 -6.19 1.97 -6.92
N ALA A 74 -7.33 2.52 -6.49
CA ALA A 74 -7.98 3.64 -7.16
C ALA A 74 -7.16 4.93 -7.04
N LYS A 75 -6.61 5.22 -5.85
CA LYS A 75 -5.72 6.36 -5.59
C LYS A 75 -4.52 6.33 -6.53
N VAL A 76 -3.79 5.22 -6.56
CA VAL A 76 -2.60 5.07 -7.43
C VAL A 76 -2.95 5.20 -8.92
N ARG A 77 -4.10 4.68 -9.35
CA ARG A 77 -4.55 4.80 -10.75
C ARG A 77 -4.88 6.23 -11.18
N LYS A 78 -5.30 7.09 -10.26
CA LYS A 78 -5.61 8.50 -10.53
C LYS A 78 -4.36 9.39 -10.55
N MET A 79 -3.23 8.91 -10.04
CA MET A 79 -1.98 9.66 -10.06
C MET A 79 -1.31 9.59 -11.43
N PRO A 80 -0.53 10.63 -11.83
CA PRO A 80 0.26 10.58 -13.04
C PRO A 80 1.20 9.37 -13.05
N LYS A 81 1.03 8.48 -14.04
CA LYS A 81 1.87 7.29 -14.17
C LYS A 81 3.23 7.68 -14.77
N PRO A 82 4.35 7.41 -14.09
CA PRO A 82 5.66 7.63 -14.69
C PRO A 82 5.88 6.64 -15.84
N GLU A 83 6.47 7.09 -16.94
CA GLU A 83 6.88 6.19 -18.03
C GLU A 83 7.91 5.16 -17.51
N SER A 84 8.85 5.63 -16.68
CA SER A 84 9.82 4.77 -16.02
C SER A 84 9.14 3.92 -14.94
N GLY A 85 9.13 2.61 -15.17
CA GLY A 85 8.54 1.63 -14.25
C GLY A 85 7.04 1.39 -14.43
N ARG A 86 6.40 1.92 -15.49
CA ARG A 86 4.98 1.68 -15.80
C ARG A 86 4.60 0.20 -15.75
N LYS A 87 5.39 -0.67 -16.38
CA LYS A 87 5.16 -2.13 -16.38
C LYS A 87 5.20 -2.72 -14.96
N ALA A 88 6.09 -2.24 -14.10
CA ALA A 88 6.18 -2.70 -12.72
C ALA A 88 4.99 -2.20 -11.88
N LEU A 89 4.54 -0.95 -12.11
CA LEU A 89 3.35 -0.39 -11.48
C LEU A 89 2.07 -1.15 -11.86
N ASP A 90 1.92 -1.45 -13.15
CA ASP A 90 0.76 -2.19 -13.66
C ASP A 90 0.78 -3.63 -13.11
N ALA A 91 1.94 -4.30 -13.11
CA ALA A 91 2.08 -5.64 -12.52
C ALA A 91 1.75 -5.67 -11.02
N TRP A 92 2.20 -4.67 -10.26
CA TRP A 92 1.80 -4.53 -8.85
C TRP A 92 0.29 -4.30 -8.70
N SER A 93 -0.30 -3.44 -9.53
CA SER A 93 -1.74 -3.17 -9.51
C SER A 93 -2.58 -4.41 -9.83
N ASP A 94 -2.06 -5.30 -10.68
CA ASP A 94 -2.71 -6.56 -11.02
C ASP A 94 -2.62 -7.57 -9.87
N LYS A 95 -1.44 -7.73 -9.26
CA LYS A 95 -1.29 -8.58 -8.06
C LYS A 95 -2.17 -8.11 -6.90
N LEU A 96 -2.22 -6.80 -6.66
CA LEU A 96 -3.13 -6.22 -5.68
C LEU A 96 -4.59 -6.52 -6.03
N GLY A 97 -4.94 -6.48 -7.32
CA GLY A 97 -6.25 -6.87 -7.82
C GLY A 97 -6.59 -8.33 -7.53
N THR A 98 -5.67 -9.26 -7.79
CA THR A 98 -5.84 -10.69 -7.48
C THR A 98 -6.07 -10.92 -6.00
N TYR A 99 -5.28 -10.26 -5.14
CA TYR A 99 -5.47 -10.38 -3.69
C TYR A 99 -6.82 -9.83 -3.22
N ILE A 100 -7.27 -8.69 -3.76
CA ILE A 100 -8.60 -8.14 -3.48
C ILE A 100 -9.70 -9.13 -3.87
N THR A 101 -9.62 -9.71 -5.07
CA THR A 101 -10.62 -10.68 -5.55
C THR A 101 -10.65 -11.92 -4.65
N GLY A 102 -9.49 -12.45 -4.28
CA GLY A 102 -9.42 -13.61 -3.39
C GLY A 102 -10.03 -13.33 -2.01
N LEU A 103 -9.85 -12.11 -1.47
CA LEU A 103 -10.48 -11.67 -0.22
C LEU A 103 -12.01 -11.65 -0.35
N GLU A 104 -12.53 -11.15 -1.46
CA GLU A 104 -13.98 -11.13 -1.73
C GLU A 104 -14.55 -12.54 -1.87
N ASP A 105 -13.85 -13.42 -2.57
CA ASP A 105 -14.24 -14.82 -2.75
C ASP A 105 -14.23 -15.57 -1.41
N LEU A 106 -13.17 -15.41 -0.61
CA LEU A 106 -13.08 -16.02 0.72
C LEU A 106 -14.18 -15.53 1.65
N LYS A 107 -14.46 -14.22 1.64
CA LYS A 107 -15.59 -13.64 2.37
C LYS A 107 -16.90 -14.32 1.96
N GLY A 108 -17.14 -14.46 0.66
CA GLY A 108 -18.32 -15.12 0.12
C GLY A 108 -18.42 -16.59 0.54
N GLN A 109 -17.30 -17.33 0.56
CA GLN A 109 -17.28 -18.73 1.00
C GLN A 109 -17.62 -18.87 2.49
N ILE A 110 -17.06 -18.01 3.35
CA ILE A 110 -17.36 -18.03 4.79
C ILE A 110 -18.84 -17.73 5.03
N GLN A 111 -19.39 -16.71 4.36
CA GLN A 111 -20.80 -16.34 4.51
C GLN A 111 -21.79 -17.41 4.00
N ASN A 112 -21.36 -18.28 3.09
CA ASN A 112 -22.19 -19.34 2.51
C ASN A 112 -21.79 -20.74 2.97
N TYR A 113 -20.92 -20.83 3.98
CA TYR A 113 -20.36 -22.08 4.47
C TYR A 113 -21.46 -23.02 4.97
N ARG A 114 -21.30 -24.32 4.69
CA ARG A 114 -22.12 -25.41 5.25
C ARG A 114 -21.19 -26.39 5.96
N LEU A 115 -21.71 -27.10 6.97
CA LEU A 115 -20.95 -28.14 7.69
C LEU A 115 -20.26 -29.11 6.69
N GLY A 116 -18.94 -29.30 6.85
CA GLY A 116 -18.14 -30.21 6.03
C GLY A 116 -17.29 -29.56 4.92
N THR A 117 -17.27 -28.23 4.80
CA THR A 117 -16.44 -27.51 3.81
C THR A 117 -15.13 -26.93 4.37
N ASP A 118 -14.67 -27.37 5.55
CA ASP A 118 -13.49 -26.81 6.25
C ASP A 118 -12.22 -26.86 5.40
N LEU A 119 -12.03 -27.96 4.67
CA LEU A 119 -10.89 -28.11 3.76
C LEU A 119 -10.89 -27.05 2.65
N VAL A 120 -12.06 -26.67 2.14
CA VAL A 120 -12.19 -25.66 1.09
C VAL A 120 -11.78 -24.28 1.64
N LEU A 121 -12.23 -23.94 2.85
CA LEU A 121 -11.84 -22.68 3.51
C LEU A 121 -10.32 -22.63 3.75
N ILE A 122 -9.72 -23.72 4.22
CA ILE A 122 -8.27 -23.80 4.43
C ILE A 122 -7.51 -23.60 3.11
N MET A 123 -7.91 -24.30 2.04
CA MET A 123 -7.30 -24.16 0.73
C MET A 123 -7.45 -22.74 0.18
N GLN A 124 -8.63 -22.14 0.30
CA GLN A 124 -8.88 -20.78 -0.17
C GLN A 124 -8.10 -19.73 0.64
N SER A 125 -7.89 -19.97 1.93
CA SER A 125 -7.07 -19.13 2.79
C SER A 125 -5.60 -19.20 2.38
N ALA A 126 -5.10 -20.39 2.01
CA ALA A 126 -3.75 -20.56 1.48
C ALA A 126 -3.56 -19.83 0.13
N VAL A 127 -4.51 -19.96 -0.80
CA VAL A 127 -4.49 -19.22 -2.07
C VAL A 127 -4.45 -17.70 -1.85
N ASN A 128 -5.20 -17.21 -0.87
CA ASN A 128 -5.19 -15.80 -0.51
C ASN A 128 -3.87 -15.34 0.12
N LYS A 129 -3.26 -16.19 0.95
CA LYS A 129 -1.91 -15.95 1.47
C LYS A 129 -0.90 -15.82 0.34
N ASP A 130 -0.87 -16.78 -0.58
CA ASP A 130 0.04 -16.74 -1.74
C ASP A 130 -0.17 -15.50 -2.61
N ALA A 131 -1.43 -15.06 -2.77
CA ALA A 131 -1.76 -13.83 -3.47
C ALA A 131 -1.21 -12.59 -2.76
N ALA A 132 -1.33 -12.51 -1.42
CA ALA A 132 -0.76 -11.43 -0.62
C ALA A 132 0.78 -11.40 -0.73
N GLU A 133 1.43 -12.55 -0.60
CA GLU A 133 2.89 -12.69 -0.74
C GLU A 133 3.38 -12.27 -2.13
N ALA A 134 2.58 -12.46 -3.18
CA ALA A 134 2.92 -12.01 -4.54
C ALA A 134 2.87 -10.48 -4.71
N VAL A 135 2.12 -9.74 -3.87
CA VAL A 135 2.03 -8.27 -3.95
C VAL A 135 3.35 -7.63 -3.54
N GLY A 136 4.01 -8.14 -2.48
CA GLY A 136 5.19 -7.52 -1.89
C GLY A 136 6.37 -7.36 -2.85
N PRO A 137 6.83 -8.45 -3.50
CA PRO A 137 7.88 -8.39 -4.51
C PRO A 137 7.51 -7.51 -5.71
N ALA A 138 6.24 -7.51 -6.13
CA ALA A 138 5.79 -6.64 -7.21
C ALA A 138 5.87 -5.15 -6.82
N ALA A 139 5.51 -4.81 -5.58
CA ALA A 139 5.61 -3.46 -5.04
C ALA A 139 7.07 -2.98 -4.99
N LYS A 140 7.96 -3.83 -4.47
CA LYS A 140 9.39 -3.56 -4.35
C LYS A 140 10.04 -3.29 -5.71
N ARG A 141 9.65 -4.02 -6.77
CA ARG A 141 10.16 -3.80 -8.14
C ARG A 141 9.85 -2.41 -8.69
N PHE A 142 8.73 -1.81 -8.31
CA PHE A 142 8.41 -0.44 -8.70
C PHE A 142 9.17 0.60 -7.86
N GLY A 143 9.46 0.27 -6.60
CA GLY A 143 10.14 1.12 -5.63
C GLY A 143 9.30 1.46 -4.39
N PHE A 144 8.14 0.84 -4.22
CA PHE A 144 7.37 0.97 -2.98
C PHE A 144 8.04 0.20 -1.84
N THR A 145 8.03 0.78 -0.65
CA THR A 145 8.61 0.19 0.56
C THR A 145 7.53 -0.32 1.50
N ASP A 146 6.61 0.55 1.92
CA ASP A 146 5.52 0.20 2.84
C ASP A 146 4.52 -0.74 2.16
N CYS A 147 4.24 -0.55 0.86
CA CYS A 147 3.41 -1.50 0.10
C CYS A 147 4.08 -2.86 -0.15
N ALA A 148 5.40 -2.97 0.07
CA ALA A 148 6.10 -4.24 -0.02
C ALA A 148 6.00 -5.07 1.27
N ALA A 149 5.60 -4.46 2.39
CA ALA A 149 5.51 -5.07 3.72
C ALA A 149 4.27 -5.97 3.92
N THR A 150 3.99 -6.80 2.92
CA THR A 150 2.77 -7.64 2.79
C THR A 150 2.67 -8.79 3.78
N LYS A 151 3.75 -9.10 4.53
CA LYS A 151 3.67 -10.00 5.69
C LYS A 151 2.61 -9.58 6.70
N LYS A 152 2.37 -8.26 6.82
CA LYS A 152 1.34 -7.68 7.68
C LYS A 152 -0.09 -7.95 7.19
N TRP A 153 -0.25 -8.49 5.99
CA TRP A 153 -1.54 -8.75 5.36
C TRP A 153 -1.97 -10.22 5.47
N GLU A 154 -1.04 -11.09 5.86
CA GLU A 154 -1.29 -12.51 6.02
C GLU A 154 -2.30 -12.78 7.13
N TYR A 155 -3.03 -13.90 7.00
CA TYR A 155 -4.11 -14.31 7.90
C TYR A 155 -3.64 -15.09 9.12
N LEU A 156 -2.38 -15.55 9.09
CA LEU A 156 -1.80 -16.39 10.13
C LEU A 156 -0.58 -15.68 10.65
N ALA A 157 -0.63 -15.23 11.90
CA ALA A 157 0.60 -15.03 12.65
C ALA A 157 1.28 -16.40 12.73
N SER A 158 2.39 -16.54 12.02
CA SER A 158 3.34 -17.63 12.26
C SER A 158 3.88 -17.55 13.68
#